data_AF-A0A1Y1QBL2-F1
#
_entry.id   AF-A0A1Y1QBL2-F1
#
_cell.length_a   1.000
_cell.length_b   1.000
_cell.length_c   1.000
_cell.angle_alpha   90.00
_cell.angle_beta   90.00
_cell.angle_gamma   90.00
#
_symmetry.space_group_name_H-M   'P 1'
#
loop_
_entity.id
_entity.type
_entity.pdbx_description
1 polymer ?
#
loop_
_entity_poly.entity_id
_entity_poly.type
_entity_poly.pdbx_seq_one_letter_code
_entity_poly.pdbx_strand_id
1 'polypeptide(L)'
;MGKLGVQNYAGWQHTLFWLSWVSLLIPVYFIGRGVALVSSLLLSGYSDMLDWALFAIFGTALLEVLLIGVYTLTRFWRHQGYPFRRLLLWLTVGILIIPLAAVLGAIYAYVQLAV
;
A
#
# COMPACT_ATOMS: atom_id res chain seq x y z
N MET A 1 -11.38 0.66 -37.48
CA MET A 1 -10.38 0.87 -36.41
C MET A 1 -10.71 2.17 -35.69
N GLY A 2 -11.41 2.09 -34.56
CA GLY A 2 -11.72 3.29 -33.76
C GLY A 2 -10.43 3.86 -33.18
N LYS A 3 -10.19 5.16 -33.40
CA LYS A 3 -9.13 5.90 -32.72
C LYS A 3 -9.34 5.69 -31.21
N LEU A 4 -8.48 4.91 -30.57
CA LEU A 4 -8.36 4.89 -29.11
C LEU A 4 -7.95 6.30 -28.72
N GLY A 5 -8.94 7.16 -28.46
CA GLY A 5 -8.72 8.51 -28.00
C GLY A 5 -7.87 8.41 -26.75
N VAL A 6 -6.62 8.86 -26.85
CA VAL A 6 -5.76 9.03 -25.69
C VAL A 6 -6.50 10.02 -24.81
N GLN A 7 -7.07 9.52 -23.73
CA GLN A 7 -7.82 10.35 -22.79
C GLN A 7 -6.75 11.20 -22.08
N ASN A 8 -6.56 12.43 -22.55
CA ASN A 8 -5.65 13.36 -21.90
C ASN A 8 -6.27 13.78 -20.56
N TYR A 9 -5.58 13.46 -19.47
CA TYR A 9 -6.00 13.90 -18.14
C TYR A 9 -5.94 15.44 -18.06
N ALA A 10 -6.90 16.03 -17.35
CA ALA A 10 -6.89 17.47 -17.12
C ALA A 10 -5.74 17.85 -16.17
N GLY A 11 -5.23 19.08 -16.24
CA GLY A 11 -4.12 19.54 -15.40
C GLY A 11 -4.35 19.31 -13.90
N TRP A 12 -5.58 19.51 -13.41
CA TRP A 12 -5.93 19.24 -12.01
C TRP A 12 -5.86 17.75 -11.63
N GLN A 13 -6.11 16.84 -12.59
CA GLN A 13 -6.00 15.39 -12.38
C GLN A 13 -4.53 14.97 -12.23
N HIS A 14 -3.62 15.62 -12.94
CA HIS A 14 -2.18 15.42 -12.77
C HIS A 14 -1.74 15.82 -11.36
N THR A 15 -2.14 17.02 -10.90
CA THR A 15 -1.79 17.49 -9.55
C THR A 15 -2.34 16.56 -8.47
N LEU A 16 -3.63 16.19 -8.58
CA LEU A 16 -4.26 15.30 -7.60
C LEU A 16 -3.62 13.91 -7.60
N PHE A 17 -3.30 13.36 -8.78
CA PHE A 17 -2.59 12.09 -8.88
C PHE A 17 -1.27 12.12 -8.12
N TRP A 18 -0.41 13.12 -8.38
CA TRP A 18 0.90 13.19 -7.75
C TRP A 18 0.80 13.41 -6.24
N LEU A 19 -0.15 14.24 -5.77
CA LEU A 19 -0.40 14.42 -4.34
C LEU A 19 -0.82 13.10 -3.68
N SER A 20 -1.76 12.38 -4.28
CA SER A 20 -2.22 11.08 -3.78
C SER A 20 -1.17 9.97 -3.92
N TRP A 21 -0.32 10.03 -4.94
CA TRP A 21 0.71 9.03 -5.16
C TRP A 21 1.87 9.23 -4.17
N VAL A 22 2.31 10.47 -3.96
CA VAL A 22 3.35 10.81 -2.96
C VAL A 22 2.86 10.52 -1.54
N SER A 23 1.57 10.68 -1.26
CA SER A 23 1.04 10.35 0.07
C SER A 23 1.08 8.85 0.40
N LEU A 24 1.27 7.95 -0.58
CA LEU A 24 1.59 6.53 -0.32
C LEU A 24 2.91 6.35 0.44
N LEU A 25 3.82 7.33 0.40
CA LEU A 25 5.06 7.25 1.18
C LEU A 25 4.79 7.26 2.69
N ILE A 26 3.68 7.84 3.13
CA ILE A 26 3.29 7.86 4.54
C ILE A 26 3.06 6.43 5.05
N PRO A 27 2.12 5.63 4.51
CA PRO A 27 1.94 4.26 4.96
C PRO A 27 3.15 3.37 4.67
N VAL A 28 3.86 3.56 3.54
CA VAL A 28 5.12 2.82 3.28
C VAL A 28 6.13 3.04 4.41
N TYR A 29 6.30 4.28 4.87
CA TYR A 29 7.22 4.59 5.97
C TYR A 29 6.80 3.88 7.27
N PHE A 30 5.54 4.04 7.70
CA PHE A 30 5.09 3.47 8.97
C PHE A 30 5.06 1.93 8.96
N ILE A 31 4.54 1.31 7.89
CA ILE A 31 4.51 -0.14 7.75
C ILE A 31 5.95 -0.67 7.64
N GLY A 32 6.81 -0.01 6.85
CA GLY A 32 8.23 -0.38 6.73
C GLY A 32 8.98 -0.32 8.06
N ARG A 33 8.70 0.68 8.90
CA ARG A 33 9.22 0.74 10.27
C ARG A 33 8.71 -0.42 11.13
N GLY A 34 7.43 -0.80 10.99
CA GLY A 34 6.86 -1.98 11.65
C GLY A 34 7.58 -3.28 11.25
N VAL A 35 7.74 -3.51 9.94
CA VAL A 35 8.50 -4.66 9.41
C VAL A 35 9.92 -4.68 9.96
N ALA A 36 10.63 -3.55 9.95
CA ALA A 36 12.01 -3.47 10.43
C ALA A 36 12.13 -3.82 11.92
N LEU A 37 11.20 -3.35 12.75
CA LEU A 37 11.16 -3.66 14.18
C LEU A 37 10.93 -5.16 14.41
N VAL A 38 9.89 -5.73 13.79
CA VAL A 38 9.59 -7.17 13.96
C VAL A 38 10.72 -8.04 13.40
N SER A 39 11.31 -7.66 12.26
CA SER A 39 12.47 -8.37 11.70
C SER A 39 13.66 -8.35 12.65
N SER A 40 13.92 -7.24 13.35
CA SER A 40 15.01 -7.19 14.32
C SER A 40 14.79 -8.14 15.51
N LEU A 41 13.54 -8.33 15.94
CA LEU A 41 13.19 -9.29 16.99
C LEU A 41 13.42 -10.73 16.50
N LEU A 42 12.91 -11.07 15.32
CA LEU A 42 13.12 -12.36 14.67
C LEU A 42 14.60 -12.71 14.50
N LEU A 43 15.40 -11.76 14.03
CA LEU A 43 16.85 -11.94 13.84
C LEU A 43 17.61 -12.04 15.16
N SER A 44 17.09 -11.47 16.25
CA SER A 44 17.68 -11.58 17.59
C SER A 44 17.35 -12.90 18.31
N GLY A 45 16.58 -13.78 17.68
CA GLY A 45 16.24 -15.11 18.21
C GLY A 45 14.89 -15.19 18.92
N TYR A 46 14.10 -14.11 18.95
CA TYR A 46 12.69 -14.16 19.35
C TYR A 46 11.88 -14.71 18.19
N SER A 47 11.27 -15.88 18.33
CA SER A 47 10.56 -16.53 17.23
C SER A 47 9.20 -17.07 17.65
N ASP A 48 8.46 -16.27 18.42
CA ASP A 48 7.11 -16.67 18.83
C ASP A 48 6.16 -16.57 17.63
N MET A 49 5.06 -17.34 17.69
CA MET A 49 4.06 -17.37 16.61
C MET A 49 3.51 -15.97 16.29
N LEU A 50 3.42 -15.11 17.32
CA LEU A 50 3.02 -13.72 17.19
C LEU A 50 3.98 -12.91 16.32
N ASP A 51 5.29 -13.06 16.50
CA ASP A 51 6.30 -12.30 15.74
C ASP A 51 6.22 -12.65 14.25
N TRP A 52 6.07 -13.93 13.93
CA TRP A 52 5.85 -14.39 12.55
C TRP A 52 4.55 -13.86 11.96
N ALA A 53 3.46 -13.84 12.74
CA ALA A 53 2.18 -13.29 12.30
C ALA A 53 2.28 -11.78 12.01
N LEU A 54 2.90 -11.01 12.91
CA LEU A 54 3.11 -9.57 12.72
C LEU A 54 4.03 -9.29 11.52
N PHE A 55 5.09 -10.08 11.35
CA PHE A 55 5.98 -9.96 10.19
C PHE A 55 5.22 -10.23 8.88
N ALA A 56 4.40 -11.27 8.85
CA ALA A 56 3.58 -11.58 7.69
C ALA A 56 2.58 -10.45 7.37
N ILE A 57 1.86 -9.94 8.39
CA ILE A 57 0.85 -8.87 8.22
C ILE A 57 1.49 -7.57 7.71
N PHE A 58 2.56 -7.10 8.36
CA PHE A 58 3.22 -5.86 7.92
C PHE A 58 3.97 -6.06 6.61
N GLY A 59 4.57 -7.23 6.39
CA GLY A 59 5.27 -7.57 5.15
C GLY A 59 4.34 -7.60 3.94
N THR A 60 3.17 -8.25 4.05
CA THR A 60 2.18 -8.29 2.98
C THR A 60 1.58 -6.91 2.74
N ALA A 61 1.23 -6.18 3.80
CA ALA A 61 0.70 -4.82 3.68
C ALA A 61 1.69 -3.89 2.96
N LEU A 62 2.99 -3.96 3.30
CA LEU A 62 4.03 -3.17 2.63
C LEU A 62 4.11 -3.52 1.14
N LEU A 63 4.12 -4.81 0.83
CA LEU A 63 4.20 -5.30 -0.55
C LEU A 63 2.97 -4.84 -1.37
N GLU A 64 1.76 -4.93 -0.82
CA GLU A 64 0.55 -4.47 -1.48
C GLU A 64 0.56 -2.97 -1.76
N VAL A 65 0.98 -2.14 -0.79
CA VAL A 65 1.09 -0.68 -1.00
C VAL A 65 2.11 -0.36 -2.10
N LEU A 66 3.25 -1.05 -2.13
CA LEU A 66 4.25 -0.87 -3.18
C LEU A 66 3.71 -1.30 -4.56
N LEU A 67 3.00 -2.42 -4.64
CA LEU A 67 2.36 -2.88 -5.87
C LEU A 67 1.32 -1.87 -6.36
N ILE A 68 0.51 -1.30 -5.47
CA ILE A 68 -0.43 -0.22 -5.82
C ILE A 68 0.32 1.00 -6.35
N GLY A 69 1.41 1.40 -5.71
CA GLY A 69 2.25 2.51 -6.17
C GLY A 69 2.77 2.30 -7.59
N VAL A 70 3.37 1.13 -7.86
CA VAL A 70 3.89 0.77 -9.20
C VAL A 70 2.75 0.64 -10.22
N TYR A 71 1.65 -0.02 -9.85
CA TYR A 71 0.50 -0.23 -10.72
C TYR A 71 -0.15 1.09 -11.14
N THR A 72 -0.41 1.98 -10.18
CA THR A 72 -1.05 3.28 -10.47
C THR A 72 -0.12 4.20 -11.26
N LEU A 73 1.17 4.22 -10.96
CA LEU A 73 2.18 4.98 -11.71
C LEU A 73 2.28 4.52 -13.16
N THR A 74 2.41 3.22 -13.38
CA THR A 74 2.52 2.65 -14.74
C THR A 74 1.26 2.89 -15.57
N ARG A 75 0.07 2.80 -14.96
CA ARG A 75 -1.20 3.09 -15.63
C ARG A 75 -1.37 4.58 -15.94
N PHE A 76 -0.97 5.45 -15.03
CA PHE A 76 -1.00 6.90 -15.23
C PHE A 76 -0.06 7.32 -16.37
N TRP A 77 1.18 6.84 -16.39
CA TRP A 77 2.17 7.20 -17.41
C TRP A 77 1.85 6.67 -18.80
N ARG A 78 1.29 5.45 -18.90
CA ARG A 78 0.99 4.84 -20.19
C ARG A 78 -0.29 5.40 -20.84
N HIS A 79 -0.95 6.40 -20.23
CA HIS A 79 -2.17 7.06 -20.72
C HIS A 79 -3.23 6.08 -21.26
N GLN A 80 -3.37 4.90 -20.64
CA GLN A 80 -4.12 3.77 -21.20
C GLN A 80 -5.63 3.89 -20.99
N GLY A 81 -6.28 4.96 -21.46
CA GLY A 81 -7.74 5.15 -21.37
C GLY A 81 -8.34 4.80 -20.00
N TYR A 82 -7.52 4.90 -18.94
CA TYR A 82 -7.82 4.30 -17.66
C TYR A 82 -8.61 5.34 -16.89
N PRO A 83 -9.82 5.01 -16.41
CA PRO A 83 -10.66 6.01 -15.77
C PRO A 83 -9.94 6.55 -14.53
N PHE A 84 -9.76 7.87 -14.48
CA PHE A 84 -9.02 8.54 -13.40
C PHE A 84 -9.58 8.18 -12.01
N ARG A 85 -10.91 8.04 -11.90
CA ARG A 85 -11.59 7.60 -10.68
C ARG A 85 -11.07 6.24 -10.17
N ARG A 86 -10.72 5.32 -11.07
CA ARG A 86 -10.18 4.00 -10.68
C ARG A 86 -8.75 4.10 -10.18
N LEU A 87 -7.93 5.00 -10.75
CA LEU A 87 -6.60 5.31 -10.20
C LEU A 87 -6.72 5.86 -8.78
N LEU A 88 -7.60 6.85 -8.57
CA LEU A 88 -7.85 7.40 -7.25
C LEU A 88 -8.34 6.34 -6.26
N LEU A 89 -9.25 5.45 -6.67
CA LEU A 89 -9.72 4.36 -5.80
C LEU A 89 -8.56 3.47 -5.35
N TRP A 90 -7.66 3.06 -6.25
CA TRP A 90 -6.49 2.28 -5.89
C TRP A 90 -5.54 3.03 -4.94
N LEU A 91 -5.32 4.32 -5.19
CA LEU A 91 -4.52 5.16 -4.28
C LEU A 91 -5.18 5.24 -2.90
N THR A 92 -6.49 5.46 -2.81
CA THR A 92 -7.23 5.47 -1.54
C THR A 92 -7.11 4.13 -0.79
N VAL A 93 -7.18 3.00 -1.51
CA VAL A 93 -6.97 1.67 -0.93
C VAL A 93 -5.57 1.59 -0.30
N GLY A 94 -4.54 2.01 -1.04
CA GLY A 94 -3.16 2.01 -0.54
C GLY A 94 -2.91 2.95 0.63
N ILE A 95 -3.56 4.11 0.65
CA ILE A 95 -3.38 5.14 1.69
C ILE A 95 -4.13 4.79 2.98
N LEU A 96 -5.34 4.26 2.88
CA LEU A 96 -6.25 4.13 4.02
C LEU A 96 -6.60 2.68 4.35
N ILE A 97 -7.01 1.90 3.34
CA ILE A 97 -7.60 0.57 3.58
C ILE A 97 -6.53 -0.43 3.99
N ILE A 98 -5.39 -0.48 3.28
CA ILE A 98 -4.31 -1.42 3.62
C ILE A 98 -3.72 -1.14 5.00
N PRO A 99 -3.35 0.11 5.36
CA PRO A 99 -2.85 0.40 6.70
C PRO A 99 -3.86 0.05 7.79
N LEU A 100 -5.15 0.36 7.57
CA LEU A 100 -6.21 0.01 8.51
C LEU A 100 -6.34 -1.51 8.68
N ALA A 101 -6.34 -2.27 7.58
CA ALA A 101 -6.40 -3.72 7.61
C ALA A 101 -5.19 -4.33 8.32
N ALA A 102 -4.00 -3.79 8.09
CA ALA A 102 -2.77 -4.22 8.77
C ALA A 102 -2.85 -3.98 10.29
N VAL A 103 -3.33 -2.81 10.71
CA VAL A 103 -3.51 -2.49 12.14
C VAL A 103 -4.55 -3.42 12.79
N LEU A 104 -5.70 -3.62 12.15
CA LEU A 104 -6.74 -4.50 12.67
C LEU A 104 -6.26 -5.96 12.74
N GLY A 105 -5.55 -6.42 11.71
CA GLY A 105 -4.93 -7.75 11.70
C GLY A 105 -3.89 -7.92 12.82
N ALA A 106 -3.05 -6.90 13.04
CA ALA A 106 -2.05 -6.92 14.12
C ALA A 106 -2.69 -6.95 15.52
N ILE A 107 -3.74 -6.14 15.75
CA ILE A 107 -4.49 -6.16 17.02
C ILE A 107 -5.13 -7.54 17.23
N TYR A 108 -5.75 -8.10 16.20
CA TYR A 108 -6.37 -9.43 16.29
C TYR A 108 -5.34 -10.51 16.60
N ALA A 109 -4.19 -10.52 15.90
CA ALA A 109 -3.11 -11.46 16.14
C ALA A 109 -2.57 -11.34 17.58
N TYR A 110 -2.39 -10.12 18.07
CA TYR A 110 -1.97 -9.86 19.45
C TYR A 110 -2.96 -10.46 20.46
N VAL A 111 -4.26 -10.19 20.30
CA VAL A 111 -5.30 -10.70 21.21
C VAL A 111 -5.38 -12.24 21.20
N GLN A 112 -5.11 -12.89 20.07
CA GLN A 112 -5.22 -14.35 19.92
C GLN A 112 -3.95 -15.12 20.29
N LEU A 113 -2.77 -14.51 20.15
CA LEU A 113 -1.50 -15.20 20.26
C LEU A 113 -0.63 -14.72 21.43
N ALA A 114 -0.90 -13.53 21.98
CA ALA A 114 -0.15 -12.97 23.11
C ALA A 114 -0.86 -13.17 24.46
N VAL A 115 -2.18 -13.43 24.45
CA VAL A 115 -3.02 -13.70 25.63
C VAL A 115 -3.29 -15.21 25.69
#